data_AF-A0A1B4Z3T7-F1
#
_entry.id   AF-A0A1B4Z3T7-F1
#
_cell.length_a   1.000
_cell.length_b   1.000
_cell.length_c   1.000
_cell.angle_alpha   90.00
_cell.angle_beta   90.00
_cell.angle_gamma   90.00
#
_symmetry.space_group_name_H-M   'P 1'
#
loop_
_entity.id
_entity.type
_entity.pdbx_description
1 polymer ?
#
loop_
_entity_poly.entity_id
_entity_poly.type
_entity_poly.pdbx_seq_one_letter_code
_entity_poly.pdbx_strand_id
1 'polypeptide(L)'
;RIHQYTVLYTSNCTIDVYTKEGSNTYLRNELIFLERGINISVRLQKKKSTANPFIAIRLSSDTLRRLKDALMIIYGISKVDACSCPNWSKGIIVADADDSVLDTFKSIDNNDDSRITSDLIYLISKIENNKKIIESIYISAVSF
;
A
#
# COMPACT_ATOMS: atom_id res chain seq x y z
N ARG A 1 -16.96 9.61 -0.20
CA ARG A 1 -16.31 8.59 -1.07
C ARG A 1 -15.35 7.81 -0.20
N ILE A 2 -15.45 6.48 -0.12
CA ILE A 2 -14.50 5.67 0.65
C ILE A 2 -13.16 5.72 -0.07
N HIS A 3 -12.10 6.11 0.63
CA HIS A 3 -10.75 6.15 0.07
C HIS A 3 -10.31 4.73 -0.31
N GLN A 4 -9.90 4.54 -1.56
CA GLN A 4 -9.42 3.25 -2.08
C GLN A 4 -8.09 2.84 -1.42
N TYR A 5 -7.85 1.54 -1.35
CA TYR A 5 -6.53 1.02 -0.99
C TYR A 5 -5.50 1.57 -1.99
N THR A 6 -4.40 2.14 -1.48
CA THR A 6 -3.45 2.85 -2.33
C THR A 6 -2.03 2.39 -2.04
N VAL A 7 -1.31 1.99 -3.08
CA VAL A 7 0.15 1.78 -3.03
C VAL A 7 0.83 3.01 -3.59
N LEU A 8 1.72 3.62 -2.83
CA LEU A 8 2.29 4.94 -3.07
C LEU A 8 3.82 4.87 -3.00
N TYR A 9 4.52 5.47 -3.95
CA TYR A 9 5.96 5.65 -3.93
C TYR A 9 6.35 7.13 -3.91
N THR A 10 7.12 7.57 -2.92
CA THR A 10 7.52 8.97 -2.73
C THR A 10 8.78 9.34 -3.54
N SER A 11 8.63 9.53 -4.85
CA SER A 11 9.77 9.75 -5.76
C SER A 11 10.54 11.08 -5.54
N ASN A 12 9.85 12.17 -5.22
CA ASN A 12 10.39 13.54 -5.18
C ASN A 12 9.68 14.42 -4.13
N CYS A 13 9.18 13.81 -3.05
CA CYS A 13 8.52 14.55 -1.99
C CYS A 13 8.83 14.00 -0.60
N THR A 14 8.51 14.82 0.39
CA THR A 14 8.29 14.42 1.77
C THR A 14 6.78 14.56 2.05
N ILE A 15 6.21 13.60 2.75
CA ILE A 15 4.79 13.57 3.08
C ILE A 15 4.64 13.54 4.60
N ASP A 16 4.09 14.60 5.16
CA ASP A 16 3.68 14.63 6.57
C ASP A 16 2.22 14.16 6.66
N VAL A 17 1.98 13.09 7.39
CA VAL A 17 0.65 12.51 7.60
C VAL A 17 0.23 12.69 9.05
N TYR A 18 -0.95 13.26 9.25
CA TYR A 18 -1.56 13.51 10.54
C TYR A 18 -2.79 12.62 10.69
N THR A 19 -2.81 11.81 11.74
CA THR A 19 -3.93 10.94 12.13
C THR A 19 -4.41 11.34 13.53
N LYS A 20 -5.50 10.73 14.01
CA LYS A 20 -5.96 10.92 15.40
C LYS A 20 -4.93 10.46 16.44
N GLU A 21 -4.04 9.56 16.05
CA GLU A 21 -3.06 8.92 16.94
C GLU A 21 -1.69 9.61 16.92
N GLY A 22 -1.52 10.64 16.08
CA GLY A 22 -0.29 11.41 15.97
C GLY A 22 0.09 11.71 14.52
N SER A 23 1.34 12.12 14.32
CA SER A 23 1.87 12.45 12.99
C SER A 23 3.09 11.61 12.66
N ASN A 24 3.21 11.20 11.41
CA ASN A 24 4.42 10.58 10.85
C ASN A 24 4.88 11.35 9.63
N THR A 25 6.19 11.42 9.42
CA THR A 25 6.79 12.01 8.23
C THR A 25 7.40 10.89 7.40
N TYR A 26 6.97 10.80 6.15
CA TYR A 26 7.45 9.87 5.14
C TYR A 26 8.42 10.58 4.20
N LEU A 27 9.62 10.04 4.09
CA LEU A 27 10.72 10.62 3.33
C LEU A 27 10.64 10.22 1.86
N ARG A 28 11.65 10.65 1.10
CA ARG A 28 11.81 10.29 -0.31
C ARG A 28 12.25 8.83 -0.42
N ASN A 29 11.83 8.19 -1.52
CA ASN A 29 12.15 6.82 -1.90
C ASN A 29 11.50 5.75 -1.00
N GLU A 30 10.35 6.07 -0.41
CA GLU A 30 9.59 5.14 0.41
C GLU A 30 8.43 4.55 -0.39
N LEU A 31 8.23 3.24 -0.25
CA LEU A 31 7.06 2.53 -0.74
C LEU A 31 6.07 2.35 0.41
N ILE A 32 4.85 2.87 0.23
CA ILE A 32 3.85 3.05 1.27
C ILE A 32 2.56 2.39 0.83
N PHE A 33 1.99 1.56 1.70
CA PHE A 33 0.70 0.91 1.55
C PHE A 33 -0.30 1.59 2.48
N LEU A 34 -1.35 2.16 1.89
CA LEU A 34 -2.42 2.89 2.58
C LEU A 34 -3.69 2.05 2.54
N GLU A 35 -4.19 1.70 3.72
CA GLU A 35 -5.44 0.95 3.88
C GLU A 35 -6.65 1.73 3.35
N ARG A 36 -7.69 0.98 2.97
CA ARG A 36 -8.95 1.54 2.51
C ARG A 36 -9.66 2.22 3.68
N GLY A 37 -10.22 3.41 3.47
CA GLY A 37 -11.07 4.08 4.45
C GLY A 37 -10.35 4.77 5.60
N ILE A 38 -9.02 4.90 5.54
CA ILE A 38 -8.25 5.62 6.55
C ILE A 38 -8.57 7.12 6.53
N ASN A 39 -8.75 7.71 7.72
CA ASN A 39 -8.97 9.14 7.89
C ASN A 39 -7.64 9.82 8.21
N ILE A 40 -7.08 10.49 7.21
CA ILE A 40 -5.77 11.15 7.30
C ILE A 40 -5.83 12.58 6.77
N SER A 41 -5.07 13.47 7.39
CA SER A 41 -4.71 14.78 6.82
C SER A 41 -3.27 14.72 6.33
N VAL A 42 -2.99 15.29 5.17
CA VAL A 42 -1.70 15.13 4.49
C VAL A 42 -1.15 16.49 4.07
N ARG A 43 0.11 16.76 4.42
CA ARG A 43 0.90 17.85 3.86
C ARG A 43 2.00 17.27 2.98
N LEU A 44 1.98 17.65 1.71
CA LEU A 44 2.99 17.23 0.73
C LEU A 44 3.98 18.36 0.47
N GLN A 45 5.27 18.06 0.56
CA GLN A 45 6.35 18.99 0.27
C GLN A 45 7.15 18.47 -0.93
N LYS A 46 7.03 19.13 -2.09
CA LYS A 46 7.80 18.79 -3.29
C LYS A 46 9.24 19.27 -3.14
N LYS A 47 10.21 18.43 -3.52
CA LYS A 47 11.63 18.82 -3.57
C LYS A 47 11.96 19.58 -4.86
N LYS A 48 11.54 19.06 -6.02
CA LYS A 48 11.62 19.74 -7.33
C LYS A 48 10.23 20.08 -7.83
N SER A 49 9.97 21.34 -8.18
CA SER A 49 8.64 21.82 -8.60
C SER A 49 8.14 21.19 -9.90
N THR A 50 9.06 20.89 -10.83
CA THR A 50 8.76 20.39 -12.18
C THR A 50 8.59 18.88 -12.28
N ALA A 51 8.96 18.12 -11.24
CA ALA A 51 8.88 16.67 -11.25
C ALA A 51 7.68 16.17 -10.44
N ASN A 52 7.08 15.06 -10.88
CA ASN A 52 6.00 14.40 -10.17
C ASN A 52 6.47 14.01 -8.75
N PRO A 53 5.71 14.37 -7.70
CA PRO A 53 6.14 14.16 -6.32
C PRO A 53 6.12 12.69 -5.89
N PHE A 54 5.16 11.93 -6.41
CA PHE A 54 4.93 10.54 -6.09
C PHE A 54 4.29 9.81 -7.27
N ILE A 55 4.31 8.48 -7.21
CA ILE A 55 3.57 7.58 -8.08
C ILE A 55 2.58 6.82 -7.20
N ALA A 56 1.32 6.69 -7.62
CA ALA A 56 0.30 6.02 -6.83
C ALA A 56 -0.55 5.08 -7.68
N ILE A 57 -0.77 3.87 -7.17
CA ILE A 57 -1.66 2.85 -7.71
C ILE A 57 -2.84 2.74 -6.74
N ARG A 58 -4.05 3.04 -7.23
CA ARG A 58 -5.28 2.97 -6.42
C ARG A 58 -6.08 1.76 -6.85
N LEU A 59 -6.36 0.86 -5.91
CA LEU A 59 -7.04 -0.38 -6.21
C LEU A 59 -8.55 -0.19 -6.18
N SER A 60 -9.22 -0.60 -7.26
CA SER A 60 -10.66 -0.81 -7.25
C SER A 60 -11.03 -1.90 -6.25
N SER A 61 -12.28 -1.90 -5.77
CA SER A 61 -12.75 -2.93 -4.84
C SER A 61 -12.61 -4.34 -5.43
N ASP A 62 -12.85 -4.51 -6.73
CA ASP A 62 -12.71 -5.79 -7.41
C ASP A 62 -11.25 -6.24 -7.53
N THR A 63 -10.34 -5.32 -7.85
CA THR A 63 -8.90 -5.61 -7.88
C THR A 63 -8.36 -5.94 -6.49
N LEU A 64 -8.78 -5.20 -5.47
CA LEU A 64 -8.41 -5.46 -4.08
C LEU A 64 -8.93 -6.83 -3.61
N ARG A 65 -10.17 -7.20 -3.96
CA ARG A 65 -10.75 -8.52 -3.64
C ARG A 65 -9.96 -9.64 -4.31
N ARG A 66 -9.67 -9.52 -5.61
CA ARG A 66 -8.87 -10.50 -6.36
C ARG A 66 -7.46 -10.67 -5.78
N LEU A 67 -6.82 -9.55 -5.43
CA LEU A 67 -5.51 -9.56 -4.79
C LEU A 67 -5.56 -10.28 -3.43
N LYS A 68 -6.55 -9.97 -2.59
CA LYS A 68 -6.78 -10.66 -1.31
C LYS A 68 -6.95 -12.17 -1.53
N ASP A 69 -7.86 -12.59 -2.41
CA ASP A 69 -8.14 -14.02 -2.64
C ASP A 69 -6.88 -14.78 -3.11
N ALA A 70 -6.11 -14.19 -4.02
CA ALA A 70 -4.86 -14.78 -4.49
C ALA A 70 -3.79 -14.88 -3.40
N LEU A 71 -3.60 -13.83 -2.60
CA LEU A 71 -2.63 -13.83 -1.49
C LEU A 71 -3.01 -14.84 -0.41
N MET A 72 -4.30 -15.02 -0.12
CA MET A 72 -4.76 -16.06 0.82
C MET A 72 -4.39 -17.46 0.36
N ILE A 73 -4.47 -17.73 -0.95
CA ILE A 73 -4.06 -19.02 -1.54
C ILE A 73 -2.54 -19.19 -1.43
N ILE A 74 -1.77 -18.19 -1.85
CA ILE A 74 -0.31 -18.27 -1.93
C ILE A 74 0.33 -18.39 -0.54
N TYR A 75 -0.15 -17.60 0.43
CA TYR A 75 0.45 -17.52 1.77
C TYR A 75 -0.29 -18.37 2.81
N GLY A 76 -1.31 -19.14 2.41
CA GLY A 76 -2.04 -20.05 3.30
C GLY A 76 -2.80 -19.35 4.43
N ILE A 77 -3.16 -18.07 4.24
CA ILE A 77 -3.86 -17.28 5.25
C ILE A 77 -5.35 -17.59 5.15
N SER A 78 -5.80 -18.60 5.91
CA SER A 78 -7.19 -19.07 5.87
C SER A 78 -8.16 -18.15 6.63
N LYS A 79 -7.69 -17.54 7.73
CA LYS A 79 -8.34 -16.46 8.47
C LYS A 79 -7.22 -15.66 9.13
N VAL A 80 -7.05 -14.38 8.76
CA VAL A 80 -6.35 -13.46 9.67
C VAL A 80 -7.23 -13.46 10.92
N ASP A 81 -6.74 -13.99 12.05
CA ASP A 81 -7.46 -13.90 13.32
C ASP A 81 -7.59 -12.41 13.63
N ALA A 82 -8.72 -11.85 13.23
CA ALA A 82 -9.05 -10.46 13.47
C ALA A 82 -9.05 -10.14 14.98
N CYS A 83 -9.05 -11.17 15.84
CA CYS A 83 -9.09 -11.07 17.29
C CYS A 83 -7.72 -11.19 17.98
N SER A 84 -6.62 -11.56 17.30
CA SER A 84 -5.34 -11.88 17.98
C SER A 84 -4.17 -10.95 17.64
N CYS A 85 -4.42 -9.80 17.03
CA CYS A 85 -3.39 -8.80 16.74
C CYS A 85 -3.67 -7.49 17.48
N PRO A 86 -3.09 -7.28 18.68
CA PRO A 86 -3.37 -6.12 19.54
C PRO A 86 -2.93 -4.77 18.95
N ASN A 87 -2.27 -4.75 17.80
CA ASN A 87 -1.69 -3.56 17.16
C ASN A 87 -1.95 -3.59 15.65
N TRP A 88 -3.22 -3.55 15.25
CA TRP A 88 -3.54 -3.21 13.86
C TRP A 88 -2.91 -1.85 13.53
N SER A 89 -1.94 -1.89 12.62
CA SER A 89 -1.03 -0.80 12.35
C SER A 89 -1.73 0.33 11.60
N LYS A 90 -2.15 1.40 12.29
CA LYS A 90 -2.30 2.82 11.85
C LYS A 90 -2.86 3.12 10.43
N GLY A 91 -3.41 2.15 9.71
CA GLY A 91 -3.81 2.27 8.31
C GLY A 91 -2.68 2.51 7.29
N ILE A 92 -1.42 2.64 7.72
CA ILE A 92 -0.29 3.03 6.87
C ILE A 92 0.90 2.13 7.16
N ILE A 93 1.42 1.48 6.13
CA ILE A 93 2.56 0.58 6.20
C ILE A 93 3.64 1.09 5.26
N VAL A 94 4.85 1.27 5.78
CA VAL A 94 6.04 1.54 4.96
C VAL A 94 6.73 0.20 4.72
N ALA A 95 6.92 -0.14 3.45
CA ALA A 95 7.65 -1.32 3.04
C ALA A 95 9.15 -1.01 2.98
N ASP A 96 9.96 -1.98 3.39
CA ASP A 96 11.38 -1.97 3.05
C ASP A 96 11.51 -2.30 1.57
N ALA A 97 12.08 -1.38 0.80
CA ALA A 97 12.10 -1.44 -0.65
C ALA A 97 13.48 -1.04 -1.17
N ASP A 98 14.21 -2.03 -1.67
CA ASP A 98 15.44 -1.81 -2.44
C ASP A 98 15.13 -1.32 -3.86
N ASP A 99 16.19 -1.02 -4.62
CA ASP A 99 16.03 -0.55 -6.01
C ASP A 99 15.28 -1.55 -6.90
N SER A 100 15.41 -2.86 -6.66
CA SER A 100 14.71 -3.92 -7.42
C SER A 100 13.20 -3.92 -7.14
N VAL A 101 12.78 -3.76 -5.88
CA VAL A 101 11.38 -3.59 -5.48
C VAL A 101 10.81 -2.32 -6.10
N LEU A 102 11.55 -1.21 -6.02
CA LEU A 102 11.11 0.08 -6.57
C LEU A 102 10.97 0.05 -8.09
N ASP A 103 11.90 -0.58 -8.80
CA ASP A 103 11.82 -0.70 -10.26
C ASP A 103 10.68 -1.62 -10.69
N THR A 104 10.42 -2.68 -9.91
CA THR A 104 9.22 -3.51 -10.10
C THR A 104 7.96 -2.67 -9.97
N PHE A 105 7.84 -1.85 -8.91
CA PHE A 105 6.68 -0.97 -8.71
C PHE A 105 6.50 0.05 -9.85
N LYS A 106 7.59 0.70 -10.29
CA LYS A 106 7.54 1.69 -11.38
C LYS A 106 7.15 1.08 -12.72
N SER A 107 7.38 -0.23 -12.91
CA SER A 107 7.04 -0.95 -14.14
C SER A 107 5.56 -1.35 -14.25
N ILE A 108 4.80 -1.25 -13.15
CA ILE A 108 3.38 -1.62 -13.13
C ILE A 108 2.58 -0.61 -13.96
N ASP A 109 1.95 -1.08 -15.04
CA ASP A 109 1.02 -0.27 -15.81
C ASP A 109 -0.35 -0.25 -15.11
N ASN A 110 -0.65 0.84 -14.43
CA ASN A 110 -1.90 1.03 -13.70
C ASN A 110 -3.14 1.21 -14.62
N ASN A 111 -2.97 1.19 -15.95
CA ASN A 111 -4.09 1.19 -16.89
C ASN A 111 -4.50 -0.21 -17.34
N ASP A 112 -3.68 -1.24 -17.07
CA ASP A 112 -3.98 -2.62 -17.40
C ASP A 112 -4.52 -3.37 -16.16
N ASP A 113 -5.83 -3.25 -15.96
CA ASP A 113 -6.57 -3.94 -14.89
C ASP A 113 -6.45 -5.47 -14.94
N SER A 114 -6.00 -6.05 -16.06
CA SER A 114 -5.84 -7.50 -16.19
C SER A 114 -4.54 -8.01 -15.56
N ARG A 115 -3.51 -7.17 -15.49
CA ARG A 115 -2.17 -7.52 -14.99
C ARG A 115 -1.85 -6.95 -13.62
N ILE A 116 -2.53 -5.89 -13.21
CA ILE A 116 -2.29 -5.21 -11.94
C ILE A 116 -2.27 -6.15 -10.73
N THR A 117 -3.16 -7.16 -10.69
CA THR A 117 -3.19 -8.13 -9.58
C THR A 117 -1.93 -8.99 -9.55
N SER A 118 -1.51 -9.55 -10.69
CA SER A 118 -0.29 -10.39 -10.74
C SER A 118 0.97 -9.57 -10.46
N ASP A 119 1.03 -8.33 -10.97
CA ASP A 119 2.17 -7.46 -10.77
C ASP A 119 2.32 -7.05 -9.29
N LEU A 120 1.20 -6.80 -8.60
CA LEU A 120 1.19 -6.53 -7.16
C LEU A 120 1.55 -7.76 -6.34
N ILE A 121 1.10 -8.96 -6.72
CA ILE A 121 1.52 -10.21 -6.05
C ILE A 121 3.05 -10.36 -6.17
N TYR A 122 3.59 -10.15 -7.36
CA TYR A 122 5.02 -10.24 -7.61
C TYR A 122 5.81 -9.19 -6.80
N LEU A 123 5.34 -7.94 -6.79
CA LEU A 123 5.92 -6.88 -5.97
C LEU A 123 5.94 -7.26 -4.48
N ILE A 124 4.80 -7.70 -3.93
CA ILE A 124 4.68 -8.08 -2.52
C ILE A 124 5.59 -9.27 -2.19
N SER A 125 5.77 -10.20 -3.11
CA SER A 125 6.68 -11.34 -2.91
C SER A 125 8.16 -10.95 -2.79
N LYS A 126 8.55 -9.79 -3.32
CA LYS A 126 9.92 -9.25 -3.20
C LYS A 126 10.16 -8.45 -1.93
N ILE A 127 9.10 -8.03 -1.23
CA ILE A 127 9.23 -7.22 -0.02
C ILE A 127 9.53 -8.14 1.16
N GLU A 128 10.61 -7.86 1.88
CA GLU A 128 10.91 -8.59 3.11
C GLU A 128 9.84 -8.33 4.19
N ASN A 129 9.53 -9.34 5.00
CA ASN A 129 8.56 -9.24 6.09
C ASN A 129 7.17 -8.72 5.63
N ASN A 130 6.72 -9.12 4.44
CA ASN A 130 5.47 -8.68 3.80
C ASN A 130 4.16 -9.04 4.53
N LYS A 131 4.23 -9.78 5.66
CA LYS A 131 3.07 -10.20 6.45
C LYS A 131 2.10 -9.06 6.76
N LYS A 132 2.61 -7.91 7.23
CA LYS A 132 1.79 -6.74 7.57
C LYS A 132 1.05 -6.17 6.36
N ILE A 133 1.68 -6.20 5.18
CA ILE A 133 1.08 -5.73 3.93
C ILE A 133 -0.08 -6.63 3.53
N ILE A 134 0.12 -7.96 3.61
CA ILE A 134 -0.92 -8.94 3.28
C ILE A 134 -2.12 -8.83 4.23
N GLU A 135 -1.85 -8.67 5.53
CA GLU A 135 -2.89 -8.43 6.55
C GLU A 135 -3.69 -7.15 6.26
N SER A 136 -3.01 -6.07 5.91
CA SER A 136 -3.61 -4.79 5.53
C SER A 136 -4.52 -4.88 4.30
N ILE A 137 -4.11 -5.64 3.28
CA ILE A 137 -4.93 -5.94 2.11
C ILE A 137 -6.19 -6.71 2.52
N TYR A 138 -6.05 -7.70 3.40
CA TYR A 138 -7.18 -8.48 3.90
C TYR A 138 -8.19 -7.60 4.64
N ILE A 139 -7.75 -6.80 5.61
CA ILE A 139 -8.60 -5.87 6.37
C ILE A 139 -9.36 -4.95 5.41
N SER A 140 -8.64 -4.31 4.49
CA SER A 140 -9.18 -3.34 3.55
C SER A 140 -10.18 -3.94 2.54
N ALA A 141 -10.07 -5.23 2.25
CA ALA A 141 -10.95 -5.95 1.34
C ALA A 141 -12.23 -6.46 2.01
N VAL A 142 -12.21 -6.69 3.33
CA VAL A 142 -13.36 -7.20 4.11
C VAL A 142 -14.25 -6.08 4.64
N SER A 143 -13.73 -4.87 4.86
CA SER A 143 -14.55 -3.72 5.27
C SER A 143 -15.56 -3.32 4.17
N PHE A 144 -16.84 -3.58 4.42
CA PHE A 144 -17.98 -3.28 3.53
C PHE A 144 -18.44 -1.83 3.63
#